data_AF-A0A6G0NSG4-F1
#
_entry.id   AF-A0A6G0NSG4-F1
#
_cell.length_a   1.000
_cell.length_b   1.000
_cell.length_c   1.000
_cell.angle_alpha   90.00
_cell.angle_beta   90.00
_cell.angle_gamma   90.00
#
_symmetry.space_group_name_H-M   'P 1'
#
loop_
_entity.id
_entity.type
_entity.pdbx_description
1 polymer ?
#
loop_
_entity_poly.entity_id
_entity_poly.type
_entity_poly.pdbx_seq_one_letter_code
_entity_poly.pdbx_strand_id
1 'polypeptide(L)'
;MDADAAWWRRLWVKSAIVELRPAYCIAGCCCSLVWVISTLLRNVRWTFMAAAWRVIAMNLSLFDACLRQYLVVLANDEVNQLHGVQYVYALWGALFAVPVNVLTESEGRYGEYGRALRKWWDADYGTFYAYLPDLDLSTAHSTARYSRTSKEASASSGRRTAEVFRVGFLIALLCLSLLIHLPLAAYNLLELILLGKVGVALALLMFNCANYYLEWTRWVCQRA
;
A
#
# COMPACT_ATOMS: atom_id res chain seq x y z
N MET A 1 -0.73 -67.51 -35.96
CA MET A 1 -0.29 -68.32 -34.80
C MET A 1 1.07 -68.99 -35.02
N ASP A 2 1.42 -69.47 -36.22
CA ASP A 2 2.73 -70.12 -36.43
C ASP A 2 3.92 -69.15 -36.60
N ALA A 3 3.66 -67.93 -37.06
CA ALA A 3 4.69 -66.90 -37.24
C ALA A 3 5.31 -66.44 -35.91
N ASP A 4 4.50 -66.34 -34.85
CA ASP A 4 4.93 -65.91 -33.52
C ASP A 4 5.81 -66.98 -32.86
N ALA A 5 5.45 -68.26 -33.00
CA ALA A 5 6.24 -69.37 -32.49
C ALA A 5 7.60 -69.51 -33.18
N ALA A 6 7.68 -69.21 -34.47
CA ALA A 6 8.94 -69.18 -35.22
C ALA A 6 9.80 -67.96 -34.87
N TRP A 7 9.18 -66.81 -34.57
CA TRP A 7 9.86 -65.62 -34.07
C TRP A 7 10.48 -65.88 -32.69
N TRP A 8 9.72 -66.44 -31.75
CA TRP A 8 10.20 -66.80 -30.42
C TRP A 8 11.33 -67.83 -30.46
N ARG A 9 11.25 -68.85 -31.32
CA ARG A 9 12.33 -69.83 -31.51
C ARG A 9 13.60 -69.21 -32.07
N ARG A 10 13.49 -68.32 -33.06
CA ARG A 10 14.65 -67.60 -33.63
C ARG A 10 15.28 -66.64 -32.63
N LEU A 11 14.47 -65.96 -31.83
CA LEU A 11 14.93 -65.14 -30.72
C LEU A 11 15.68 -66.00 -29.70
N TRP A 12 15.10 -67.14 -29.30
CA TRP A 12 15.67 -68.09 -28.34
C TRP A 12 17.03 -68.63 -28.77
N VAL A 13 17.16 -69.06 -30.03
CA VAL A 13 18.41 -69.59 -30.58
C VAL A 13 19.49 -68.50 -30.69
N LYS A 14 19.11 -67.25 -31.03
CA LYS A 14 20.05 -66.11 -31.00
C LYS A 14 20.42 -65.68 -29.58
N SER A 15 19.53 -65.82 -28.61
CA SER A 15 19.79 -65.49 -27.20
C SER A 15 20.54 -66.59 -26.46
N ALA A 16 20.48 -67.85 -26.91
CA ALA A 16 21.12 -69.02 -26.30
C ALA A 16 22.56 -69.27 -26.77
N ILE A 17 23.24 -68.23 -27.29
CA ILE A 17 24.66 -68.28 -27.58
C ILE A 17 25.41 -68.34 -26.24
N VAL A 18 26.22 -69.39 -26.04
CA VAL A 18 26.98 -69.63 -24.80
C VAL A 18 27.88 -68.44 -24.45
N GLU A 19 28.35 -67.68 -25.45
CA GLU A 19 29.14 -66.46 -25.29
C GLU A 19 28.38 -65.27 -24.67
N LEU A 20 27.04 -65.23 -24.73
CA LEU A 20 26.23 -64.17 -24.09
C LEU A 20 25.84 -64.49 -22.63
N ARG A 21 26.15 -65.70 -22.13
CA ARG A 21 25.93 -66.09 -20.73
C ARG A 21 26.51 -65.08 -19.72
N PRO A 22 27.75 -64.56 -19.86
CA PRO A 22 28.25 -63.51 -18.97
C PRO A 22 27.42 -62.22 -19.04
N ALA A 23 26.91 -61.84 -20.21
CA ALA A 23 26.06 -60.65 -20.36
C ALA A 23 24.71 -60.80 -19.63
N TYR A 24 24.08 -61.98 -19.65
CA TYR A 24 22.87 -62.24 -18.87
C TYR A 24 23.11 -62.25 -17.37
N CYS A 25 24.24 -62.81 -16.91
CA CYS A 25 24.62 -62.75 -15.50
C CYS A 25 24.83 -61.30 -15.04
N ILE A 26 25.51 -60.48 -15.85
CA ILE A 26 25.72 -59.06 -15.56
C ILE A 26 24.37 -58.32 -15.54
N ALA A 27 23.51 -58.53 -16.53
CA ALA A 27 22.18 -57.92 -16.57
C ALA A 27 21.31 -58.32 -15.36
N GLY A 28 21.32 -59.59 -14.97
CA GLY A 28 20.61 -60.09 -13.77
C GLY A 28 21.15 -59.49 -12.48
N CYS A 29 22.48 -59.38 -12.33
CA CYS A 29 23.11 -58.70 -11.21
C CYS A 29 22.74 -57.21 -11.19
N CYS A 30 22.78 -56.52 -12.33
CA CYS A 30 22.37 -55.12 -12.46
C CYS A 30 20.90 -54.92 -12.07
N CYS A 31 19.98 -55.76 -12.56
CA CYS A 31 18.56 -55.70 -12.18
C CYS A 31 18.35 -55.94 -10.68
N SER A 32 19.09 -56.88 -10.09
CA SER A 32 19.03 -57.17 -8.65
C SER A 32 19.55 -56.00 -7.82
N LEU A 33 20.67 -55.39 -8.25
CA LEU A 33 21.21 -54.19 -7.61
C LEU A 33 20.25 -53.00 -7.72
N VAL A 34 19.69 -52.75 -8.91
CA VAL A 34 18.67 -51.71 -9.12
C VAL A 34 17.45 -51.96 -8.26
N TRP A 35 16.99 -53.22 -8.15
CA TRP A 35 15.88 -53.58 -7.29
C TRP A 35 16.19 -53.29 -5.81
N VAL A 36 17.35 -53.72 -5.30
CA VAL A 36 17.78 -53.47 -3.91
C VAL A 36 17.87 -51.97 -3.62
N ILE A 37 18.52 -51.20 -4.50
CA ILE A 37 18.65 -49.74 -4.37
C ILE A 37 17.27 -49.06 -4.42
N SER A 38 16.41 -49.45 -5.36
CA SER A 38 15.06 -48.89 -5.48
C SER A 38 14.17 -49.25 -4.29
N THR A 39 14.37 -50.41 -3.65
CA THR A 39 13.63 -50.83 -2.46
C THR A 39 14.03 -49.98 -1.25
N LEU A 40 15.32 -49.70 -1.07
CA LEU A 40 15.80 -48.77 -0.05
C LEU A 40 15.23 -47.37 -0.26
N LEU A 41 15.30 -46.83 -1.48
CA LEU A 41 14.73 -45.53 -1.81
C LEU A 41 13.21 -45.48 -1.59
N ARG A 42 12.50 -46.56 -1.93
CA ARG A 42 11.05 -46.67 -1.72
C ARG A 42 10.69 -46.69 -0.24
N ASN A 43 11.45 -47.41 0.59
CA ASN A 43 11.24 -47.45 2.03
C ASN A 43 11.51 -46.09 2.66
N VAL A 44 12.62 -45.42 2.32
CA VAL A 44 12.93 -44.06 2.79
C VAL A 44 11.84 -43.08 2.35
N ARG A 45 11.36 -43.19 1.12
CA ARG A 45 10.26 -42.35 0.63
C ARG A 45 8.97 -42.58 1.42
N TRP A 46 8.62 -43.83 1.73
CA TRP A 46 7.43 -44.14 2.50
C TRP A 46 7.52 -43.69 3.95
N THR A 47 8.67 -43.87 4.60
CA THR A 47 8.87 -43.39 5.97
C THR A 47 8.84 -41.87 6.03
N PHE A 48 9.45 -41.20 5.04
CA PHE A 48 9.37 -39.74 4.91
C PHE A 48 7.94 -39.26 4.68
N MET A 49 7.20 -39.89 3.75
CA MET A 49 5.80 -39.53 3.48
C MET A 49 4.90 -39.80 4.68
N ALA A 50 5.11 -40.88 5.43
CA ALA A 50 4.35 -41.17 6.64
C ALA A 50 4.64 -40.14 7.74
N ALA A 51 5.91 -39.73 7.90
CA ALA A 51 6.29 -38.67 8.84
C ALA A 51 5.70 -37.31 8.43
N ALA A 52 5.81 -36.95 7.16
CA ALA A 52 5.22 -35.72 6.62
C ALA A 52 3.69 -35.71 6.79
N TRP A 53 3.04 -36.83 6.48
CA TRP A 53 1.60 -37.00 6.67
C TRP A 53 1.20 -36.88 8.14
N ARG A 54 1.99 -37.45 9.06
CA ARG A 54 1.73 -37.31 10.51
C ARG A 54 1.78 -35.84 10.94
N VAL A 55 2.74 -35.06 10.46
CA VAL A 55 2.84 -33.63 10.76
C VAL A 55 1.65 -32.87 10.16
N ILE A 56 1.29 -33.14 8.91
CA ILE A 56 0.16 -32.50 8.22
C ILE A 56 -1.15 -32.82 8.96
N ALA A 57 -1.40 -34.09 9.29
CA ALA A 57 -2.58 -34.52 10.02
C ALA A 57 -2.64 -33.90 11.43
N MET A 58 -1.50 -33.79 12.12
CA MET A 58 -1.39 -33.14 13.42
C MET A 58 -1.79 -31.66 13.32
N ASN A 59 -1.25 -30.93 12.34
CA ASN A 59 -1.57 -29.51 12.11
C ASN A 59 -3.06 -29.33 11.73
N LEU A 60 -3.57 -30.13 10.80
CA LEU A 60 -4.98 -30.07 10.39
C LEU A 60 -5.92 -30.35 11.57
N SER A 61 -5.59 -31.30 12.44
CA SER A 61 -6.39 -31.60 13.63
C SER A 61 -6.41 -30.45 14.63
N LEU A 62 -5.29 -29.74 14.79
CA LEU A 62 -5.19 -28.56 15.64
C LEU A 62 -6.05 -27.42 15.05
N PHE A 63 -5.94 -27.18 13.74
CA PHE A 63 -6.75 -26.18 13.05
C PHE A 63 -8.24 -26.48 13.16
N ASP A 64 -8.66 -27.73 12.97
CA ASP A 64 -10.07 -28.13 13.12
C ASP A 64 -10.58 -27.90 14.56
N ALA A 65 -9.78 -28.25 15.57
CA ALA A 65 -10.12 -28.00 16.97
C ALA A 65 -10.26 -26.50 17.29
N CYS A 66 -9.29 -25.68 16.84
CA CYS A 66 -9.34 -24.22 16.99
C CYS A 66 -10.55 -23.62 16.26
N LEU A 67 -10.83 -24.06 15.04
CA LEU A 67 -11.93 -23.53 14.24
C LEU A 67 -13.28 -23.88 14.88
N ARG A 68 -13.45 -25.08 15.42
CA ARG A 68 -14.67 -25.46 16.15
C ARG A 68 -14.88 -24.61 17.39
N GLN A 69 -13.86 -24.43 18.23
CA GLN A 69 -13.97 -23.59 19.43
C GLN A 69 -14.24 -22.13 19.06
N TYR A 70 -13.62 -21.63 17.98
CA TYR A 70 -13.88 -20.29 17.48
C TYR A 70 -15.31 -20.11 16.96
N LEU A 71 -15.85 -21.09 16.22
CA LEU A 71 -17.24 -21.10 15.80
C LEU A 71 -18.22 -21.12 16.99
N VAL A 72 -17.87 -21.80 18.08
CA VAL A 72 -18.66 -21.77 19.33
C VAL A 72 -18.67 -20.37 19.94
N VAL A 73 -17.53 -19.66 19.96
CA VAL A 73 -17.47 -18.27 20.42
C VAL A 73 -18.28 -17.35 19.51
N LEU A 74 -18.24 -17.56 18.19
CA LEU A 74 -19.00 -16.78 17.21
C LEU A 74 -20.51 -17.02 17.34
N ALA A 75 -20.93 -18.24 17.69
CA ALA A 75 -22.32 -18.63 17.88
C ALA A 75 -22.87 -18.21 19.26
N ASN A 76 -22.05 -17.63 20.14
CA ASN A 76 -22.47 -17.18 21.45
C ASN A 76 -23.29 -15.88 21.33
N ASP A 77 -24.51 -15.90 21.85
CA ASP A 77 -25.43 -14.75 21.83
C ASP A 77 -24.85 -13.51 22.52
N GLU A 78 -24.03 -13.68 23.57
CA GLU A 78 -23.36 -12.56 24.24
C GLU A 78 -22.38 -11.83 23.32
N VAL A 79 -21.63 -12.59 22.51
CA VAL A 79 -20.70 -12.03 21.51
C VAL A 79 -21.49 -11.38 20.38
N ASN A 80 -22.58 -11.99 19.95
CA ASN A 80 -23.42 -11.48 18.88
C ASN A 80 -24.24 -10.22 19.26
N GLN A 81 -24.45 -9.98 20.56
CA GLN A 81 -25.06 -8.76 21.08
C GLN A 81 -24.09 -7.57 21.12
N LEU A 82 -22.78 -7.80 21.08
CA LEU A 82 -21.80 -6.72 20.96
C LEU A 82 -21.92 -6.09 19.56
N HIS A 83 -21.97 -4.76 19.50
CA HIS A 83 -22.06 -4.02 18.24
C HIS A 83 -20.81 -3.19 17.95
N GLY A 84 -20.46 -3.10 16.67
CA GLY A 84 -19.41 -2.23 16.15
C GLY A 84 -18.01 -2.61 16.62
N VAL A 85 -17.29 -1.66 17.22
CA VAL A 85 -15.88 -1.81 17.58
C VAL A 85 -15.69 -2.84 18.70
N GLN A 86 -16.63 -2.95 19.63
CA GLN A 86 -16.54 -3.89 20.76
C GLN A 86 -16.65 -5.36 20.29
N TYR A 87 -17.46 -5.62 19.26
CA TYR A 87 -17.54 -6.93 18.62
C TYR A 87 -16.20 -7.32 17.97
N VAL A 88 -15.60 -6.38 17.23
CA VAL A 88 -14.31 -6.61 16.58
C VAL A 88 -13.21 -6.91 17.60
N TYR A 89 -13.16 -6.19 18.71
CA TYR A 89 -12.20 -6.46 19.79
C TYR A 89 -12.44 -7.80 20.49
N ALA A 90 -13.71 -8.17 20.74
CA ALA A 90 -14.06 -9.47 21.31
C ALA A 90 -13.65 -10.62 20.38
N LEU A 91 -13.90 -10.48 19.09
CA LEU A 91 -13.52 -11.45 18.06
C LEU A 91 -11.99 -11.55 17.89
N TRP A 92 -11.31 -10.41 17.93
CA TRP A 92 -9.85 -10.33 17.89
C TRP A 92 -9.23 -10.99 19.11
N GLY A 93 -9.77 -10.77 20.31
CA GLY A 93 -9.36 -11.47 21.52
C GLY A 93 -9.61 -12.97 21.47
N ALA A 94 -10.77 -13.39 20.94
CA ALA A 94 -11.10 -14.80 20.76
C ALA A 94 -10.16 -15.51 19.79
N LEU A 95 -9.73 -14.84 18.71
CA LEU A 95 -8.76 -15.38 17.75
C LEU A 95 -7.46 -15.81 18.43
N PHE A 96 -7.00 -15.08 19.45
CA PHE A 96 -5.80 -15.43 20.19
C PHE A 96 -6.06 -16.32 21.42
N ALA A 97 -7.20 -16.18 22.10
CA ALA A 97 -7.50 -17.00 23.28
C ALA A 97 -7.81 -18.46 22.91
N VAL A 98 -8.47 -18.71 21.77
CA VAL A 98 -8.91 -20.05 21.36
C VAL A 98 -7.72 -21.00 21.13
N PRO A 99 -6.67 -20.66 20.37
CA PRO A 99 -5.54 -21.56 20.16
C PRO A 99 -4.78 -21.90 21.46
N VAL A 100 -4.66 -20.96 22.39
CA VAL A 100 -4.05 -21.22 23.71
C VAL A 100 -4.88 -22.20 24.52
N ASN A 101 -6.20 -22.05 24.53
CA ASN A 101 -7.11 -22.94 25.24
C ASN A 101 -7.09 -24.36 24.64
N VAL A 102 -7.18 -24.49 23.32
CA VAL A 102 -7.05 -25.80 22.64
C VAL A 102 -5.72 -26.44 23.01
N LEU A 103 -4.61 -25.72 22.91
CA LEU A 103 -3.28 -26.24 23.24
C LEU A 103 -3.12 -26.63 24.72
N THR A 104 -3.85 -25.97 25.61
CA THR A 104 -3.85 -26.29 27.05
C THR A 104 -4.68 -27.54 27.35
N GLU A 105 -5.89 -27.64 26.79
CA GLU A 105 -6.77 -28.82 26.98
C GLU A 105 -6.19 -30.09 26.33
N SER A 106 -5.39 -29.94 25.29
CA SER A 106 -4.86 -31.06 24.50
C SER A 106 -3.35 -31.29 24.70
N GLU A 107 -2.80 -30.87 25.84
CA GLU A 107 -1.37 -31.01 26.17
C GLU A 107 -0.88 -32.47 26.02
N GLY A 108 -1.68 -33.45 26.42
CA GLY A 108 -1.36 -34.88 26.27
C GLY A 108 -1.37 -35.40 24.82
N ARG A 109 -2.07 -34.72 23.90
CA ARG A 109 -2.19 -35.12 22.49
C ARG A 109 -1.08 -34.53 21.62
N TYR A 110 -0.68 -33.30 21.89
CA TYR A 110 0.33 -32.59 21.10
C TYR A 110 1.74 -32.55 21.75
N GLY A 111 1.86 -32.89 23.04
CA GLY A 111 3.13 -33.08 23.73
C GLY A 111 4.08 -31.89 23.60
N GLU A 112 5.36 -32.15 23.28
CA GLU A 112 6.38 -31.10 23.12
C GLU A 112 6.09 -30.11 22.01
N TYR A 113 5.51 -30.58 20.89
CA TYR A 113 5.15 -29.72 19.77
C TYR A 113 4.08 -28.70 20.18
N GLY A 114 3.04 -29.13 20.91
CA GLY A 114 2.02 -28.24 21.44
C GLY A 114 2.57 -27.22 22.43
N ARG A 115 3.50 -27.61 23.31
CA ARG A 115 4.15 -26.71 24.26
C ARG A 115 5.02 -25.65 23.57
N ALA A 116 5.74 -26.01 22.51
CA ALA A 116 6.50 -25.05 21.72
C ALA A 116 5.55 -24.07 21.01
N LEU A 117 4.53 -24.58 20.33
CA LEU A 117 3.55 -23.76 19.62
C LEU A 117 2.81 -22.79 20.56
N ARG A 118 2.51 -23.22 21.78
CA ARG A 118 1.94 -22.36 22.82
C ARG A 118 2.85 -21.18 23.17
N LYS A 119 4.15 -21.41 23.38
CA LYS A 119 5.10 -20.33 23.67
C LYS A 119 5.21 -19.32 22.53
N TRP A 120 5.18 -19.81 21.29
CA TRP A 120 5.12 -18.94 20.11
C TRP A 120 3.83 -18.11 20.10
N TRP A 121 2.71 -18.75 20.40
CA TRP A 121 1.42 -18.07 20.43
C TRP A 121 1.28 -17.06 21.58
N ASP A 122 1.84 -17.35 22.76
CA ASP A 122 1.90 -16.41 23.88
C ASP A 122 2.76 -15.18 23.52
N ALA A 123 3.84 -15.36 22.76
CA ALA A 123 4.67 -14.27 22.25
C ALA A 123 3.93 -13.43 21.18
N ASP A 124 3.20 -14.10 20.27
CA ASP A 124 2.36 -13.43 19.28
C ASP A 124 1.21 -12.67 19.95
N TYR A 125 0.57 -13.25 20.98
CA TYR A 125 -0.45 -12.56 21.78
C TYR A 125 0.11 -11.28 22.41
N GLY A 126 1.29 -11.36 23.04
CA GLY A 126 1.97 -10.17 23.58
C GLY A 126 2.18 -9.09 22.51
N THR A 127 2.62 -9.50 21.32
CA THR A 127 2.97 -8.56 20.23
C THR A 127 1.73 -7.96 19.55
N PHE A 128 0.73 -8.78 19.21
CA PHE A 128 -0.41 -8.38 18.39
C PHE A 128 -1.64 -7.96 19.20
N TYR A 129 -1.83 -8.48 20.41
CA TYR A 129 -2.98 -8.12 21.25
C TYR A 129 -2.65 -7.04 22.28
N ALA A 130 -1.48 -7.07 22.92
CA ALA A 130 -1.13 -6.07 23.92
C ALA A 130 -0.49 -4.80 23.31
N TYR A 131 0.43 -4.93 22.35
CA TYR A 131 1.08 -3.74 21.78
C TYR A 131 0.32 -3.08 20.62
N LEU A 132 -0.26 -3.87 19.71
CA LEU A 132 -0.86 -3.35 18.49
C LEU A 132 -2.03 -2.37 18.69
N PRO A 133 -3.03 -2.63 19.57
CA PRO A 133 -4.15 -1.71 19.73
C PRO A 133 -3.75 -0.40 20.41
N ASP A 134 -2.83 -0.42 21.37
CA ASP A 134 -2.30 0.80 21.98
C ASP A 134 -1.47 1.62 20.97
N LEU A 135 -0.71 0.93 20.11
CA LEU A 135 0.02 1.58 19.03
C LEU A 135 -0.91 2.18 17.99
N ASP A 136 -1.99 1.48 17.61
CA ASP A 136 -2.97 1.98 16.65
C ASP A 136 -3.76 3.17 17.22
N LEU A 137 -4.20 3.09 18.47
CA LEU A 137 -4.88 4.19 19.17
C LEU A 137 -3.99 5.43 19.31
N SER A 138 -2.71 5.25 19.69
CA SER A 138 -1.76 6.35 19.80
C SER A 138 -1.44 6.97 18.43
N THR A 139 -1.31 6.14 17.39
CA THR A 139 -1.09 6.60 16.01
C THR A 139 -2.31 7.35 15.47
N ALA A 140 -3.52 6.84 15.71
CA ALA A 140 -4.77 7.49 15.32
C ALA A 140 -4.94 8.84 16.03
N HIS A 141 -4.68 8.89 17.34
CA HIS A 141 -4.74 10.12 18.11
C HIS A 141 -3.70 11.15 17.65
N SER A 142 -2.47 10.71 17.38
CA SER A 142 -1.40 11.56 16.82
C SER A 142 -1.77 12.11 15.44
N THR A 143 -2.27 11.24 14.56
CA THR A 143 -2.70 11.62 13.20
C THR A 143 -3.86 12.60 13.23
N ALA A 144 -4.85 12.36 14.10
CA ALA A 144 -5.98 13.25 14.29
C ALA A 144 -5.53 14.63 14.80
N ARG A 145 -4.60 14.66 15.77
CA ARG A 145 -4.02 15.90 16.28
C ARG A 145 -3.26 16.64 15.18
N TYR A 146 -2.41 15.97 14.41
CA TYR A 146 -1.66 16.58 13.32
C TYR A 146 -2.58 17.15 12.24
N SER A 147 -3.64 16.41 11.87
CA SER A 147 -4.64 16.86 10.90
C SER A 147 -5.37 18.12 11.38
N ARG A 148 -5.80 18.14 12.66
CA ARG A 148 -6.45 19.32 13.25
C ARG A 148 -5.50 20.53 13.27
N THR A 149 -4.27 20.35 13.74
CA THR A 149 -3.28 21.44 13.78
C THR A 149 -2.93 21.96 12.39
N SER A 150 -2.86 21.08 11.39
CA SER A 150 -2.63 21.45 10.00
C SER A 150 -3.78 22.29 9.45
N LYS A 151 -5.03 21.87 9.67
CA LYS A 151 -6.22 22.64 9.26
C LYS A 151 -6.28 24.01 9.93
N GLU A 152 -5.99 24.08 11.23
CA GLU A 152 -5.95 25.34 11.98
C GLU A 152 -4.85 26.28 11.45
N ALA A 153 -3.66 25.74 11.18
CA ALA A 153 -2.57 26.49 10.57
C ALA A 153 -2.93 27.02 9.17
N SER A 154 -3.51 26.17 8.31
CA SER A 154 -3.97 26.57 6.96
C SER A 154 -5.07 27.64 7.02
N ALA A 155 -6.04 27.51 7.93
CA ALA A 155 -7.10 28.51 8.11
C ALA A 155 -6.55 29.85 8.65
N SER A 156 -5.52 29.81 9.50
CA SER A 156 -4.83 31.02 9.97
C SER A 156 -4.05 31.70 8.84
N SER A 157 -3.36 30.91 8.00
CA SER A 157 -2.61 31.41 6.84
C SER A 157 -3.55 32.00 5.78
N GLY A 158 -4.66 31.31 5.47
CA GLY A 158 -5.64 31.79 4.49
C GLY A 158 -6.25 33.14 4.87
N ARG A 159 -6.55 33.37 6.17
CA ARG A 159 -7.03 34.68 6.64
C ARG A 159 -5.98 35.78 6.44
N ARG A 160 -4.70 35.51 6.70
CA ARG A 160 -3.62 36.49 6.47
C ARG A 160 -3.47 36.82 4.99
N THR A 161 -3.51 35.81 4.12
CA THR A 161 -3.44 36.03 2.66
C THR A 161 -4.65 36.79 2.13
N ALA A 162 -5.85 36.51 2.64
CA ALA A 162 -7.07 37.22 2.26
C ALA A 162 -7.02 38.70 2.64
N GLU A 163 -6.53 39.04 3.83
CA GLU A 163 -6.34 40.43 4.25
C GLU A 163 -5.29 41.14 3.39
N VAL A 164 -4.16 40.48 3.08
CA VAL A 164 -3.15 41.03 2.16
C VAL A 164 -3.75 41.30 0.77
N PHE A 165 -4.56 40.37 0.25
CA PHE A 165 -5.21 40.54 -1.05
C PHE A 165 -6.24 41.67 -1.02
N ARG A 166 -7.03 41.77 0.05
CA ARG A 166 -8.01 42.84 0.25
C ARG A 166 -7.33 44.21 0.31
N VAL A 167 -6.27 44.35 1.09
CA VAL A 167 -5.50 45.59 1.20
C VAL A 167 -4.85 45.93 -0.14
N GLY A 168 -4.22 44.97 -0.82
CA GLY A 168 -3.63 45.18 -2.13
C GLY A 168 -4.65 45.61 -3.19
N PHE A 169 -5.84 45.00 -3.18
CA PHE A 169 -6.94 45.37 -4.07
C PHE A 169 -7.46 46.79 -3.81
N LEU A 170 -7.60 47.17 -2.53
CA LEU A 170 -7.98 48.54 -2.16
C LEU A 170 -6.95 49.57 -2.60
N ILE A 171 -5.65 49.27 -2.44
CA ILE A 171 -4.57 50.14 -2.92
C ILE A 171 -4.61 50.25 -4.45
N ALA A 172 -4.81 49.14 -5.17
CA ALA A 172 -4.90 49.16 -6.62
C ALA A 172 -6.09 50.01 -7.12
N LEU A 173 -7.25 49.89 -6.47
CA LEU A 173 -8.41 50.74 -6.76
C LEU A 173 -8.12 52.22 -6.47
N LEU A 174 -7.42 52.52 -5.37
CA LEU A 174 -7.02 53.88 -5.04
C LEU A 174 -6.08 54.45 -6.12
N CYS A 175 -5.09 53.68 -6.56
CA CYS A 175 -4.19 54.07 -7.65
C CYS A 175 -4.94 54.30 -8.96
N LEU A 176 -5.88 53.40 -9.32
CA LEU A 176 -6.71 53.56 -10.51
C LEU A 176 -7.59 54.81 -10.42
N SER A 177 -8.18 55.07 -9.26
CA SER A 177 -8.96 56.28 -9.00
C SER A 177 -8.11 57.53 -9.17
N LEU A 178 -6.92 57.59 -8.56
CA LEU A 178 -5.98 58.70 -8.71
C LEU A 178 -5.57 58.92 -10.16
N LEU A 179 -5.27 57.84 -10.90
CA LEU A 179 -4.88 57.92 -12.32
C LEU A 179 -5.96 58.58 -13.18
N ILE A 180 -7.23 58.40 -12.86
CA ILE A 180 -8.35 59.00 -13.59
C ILE A 180 -8.64 60.43 -13.11
N HIS A 181 -8.59 60.66 -11.80
CA HIS A 181 -9.02 61.93 -11.21
C HIS A 181 -7.93 63.02 -11.29
N LEU A 182 -6.63 62.67 -11.22
CA LEU A 182 -5.55 63.66 -11.34
C LEU A 182 -5.57 64.39 -12.70
N PRO A 183 -5.60 63.68 -13.85
CA PRO A 183 -5.65 64.33 -15.16
C PRO A 183 -6.90 65.17 -15.34
N LEU A 184 -8.04 64.68 -14.85
CA LEU A 184 -9.30 65.42 -14.91
C LEU A 184 -9.27 66.69 -14.06
N ALA A 185 -8.73 66.62 -12.84
CA ALA A 185 -8.56 67.79 -11.97
C ALA A 185 -7.55 68.79 -12.55
N ALA A 186 -6.44 68.31 -13.12
CA ALA A 186 -5.46 69.14 -13.81
C ALA A 186 -6.08 69.82 -15.05
N TYR A 187 -6.89 69.09 -15.83
CA TYR A 187 -7.63 69.65 -16.96
C TYR A 187 -8.62 70.73 -16.51
N ASN A 188 -9.38 70.49 -15.44
CA ASN A 188 -10.34 71.47 -14.92
C ASN A 188 -9.66 72.74 -14.41
N LEU A 189 -8.50 72.61 -13.74
CA LEU A 189 -7.67 73.75 -13.32
C LEU A 189 -7.13 74.52 -14.54
N LEU A 190 -6.67 73.80 -15.56
CA LEU A 190 -6.21 74.39 -16.82
C LEU A 190 -7.35 75.12 -17.54
N GLU A 191 -8.55 74.52 -17.58
CA GLU A 191 -9.77 75.14 -18.11
C GLU A 191 -10.13 76.42 -17.36
N LEU A 192 -10.01 76.43 -16.02
CA LEU A 192 -10.25 77.62 -15.20
C LEU A 192 -9.24 78.74 -15.50
N ILE A 193 -7.94 78.41 -15.53
CA ILE A 193 -6.86 79.38 -15.76
C ILE A 193 -6.96 80.00 -17.17
N LEU A 194 -7.34 79.20 -18.18
CA LEU A 194 -7.45 79.65 -19.57
C LEU A 194 -8.84 80.15 -19.96
N LEU A 195 -9.70 80.48 -19.00
CA LEU A 195 -11.04 81.04 -19.24
C LEU A 195 -11.93 80.16 -20.15
N GLY A 196 -11.89 78.84 -19.94
CA GLY A 196 -12.78 77.87 -20.58
C GLY A 196 -12.13 77.01 -21.66
N LYS A 197 -12.91 76.07 -22.22
CA LYS A 197 -12.44 75.04 -23.18
C LYS A 197 -11.70 75.60 -24.39
N VAL A 198 -12.13 76.76 -24.89
CA VAL A 198 -11.55 77.41 -26.07
C VAL A 198 -10.11 77.86 -25.79
N GLY A 199 -9.84 78.40 -24.59
CA GLY A 199 -8.50 78.81 -24.20
C GLY A 199 -7.54 77.63 -24.08
N VAL A 200 -8.00 76.51 -23.50
CA VAL A 200 -7.21 75.27 -23.44
C VAL A 200 -6.87 74.74 -24.83
N ALA A 201 -7.81 74.75 -25.77
CA ALA A 201 -7.58 74.32 -27.15
C ALA A 201 -6.53 75.20 -27.86
N LEU A 202 -6.59 76.53 -27.68
CA LEU A 202 -5.61 77.46 -28.23
C LEU A 202 -4.22 77.27 -27.64
N ALA A 203 -4.11 77.03 -26.33
CA ALA A 203 -2.82 76.78 -25.69
C ALA A 203 -2.21 75.44 -26.12
N LEU A 204 -3.01 74.37 -26.24
CA LEU A 204 -2.55 73.11 -26.80
C LEU A 204 -2.11 73.27 -28.27
N LEU A 205 -2.83 74.05 -29.06
CA LEU A 205 -2.47 74.35 -30.46
C LEU A 205 -1.14 75.13 -30.53
N MET A 206 -0.98 76.17 -29.72
CA MET A 206 0.27 76.95 -29.64
C MET A 206 1.44 76.07 -29.19
N PHE A 207 1.24 75.24 -28.16
CA PHE A 207 2.26 74.34 -27.65
C PHE A 207 2.63 73.27 -28.68
N ASN A 208 1.65 72.73 -29.42
CA ASN A 208 1.89 71.77 -30.50
C ASN A 208 2.61 72.41 -31.70
N CYS A 209 2.22 73.62 -32.12
CA CYS A 209 2.93 74.38 -33.14
C CYS A 209 4.36 74.72 -32.72
N ALA A 210 4.57 75.16 -31.47
CA ALA A 210 5.89 75.43 -30.94
C ALA A 210 6.74 74.15 -30.90
N ASN A 211 6.14 73.03 -30.50
CA ASN A 211 6.82 71.73 -30.45
C ASN A 211 7.13 71.18 -31.86
N TYR A 212 6.29 71.43 -32.86
CA TYR A 212 6.53 71.09 -34.27
C TYR A 212 7.68 71.92 -34.85
N TYR A 213 7.74 73.22 -34.52
CA TYR A 213 8.81 74.12 -34.98
C TYR A 213 10.15 73.92 -34.26
N LEU A 214 10.11 73.57 -32.97
CA LEU A 214 11.31 73.42 -32.13
C LEU A 214 11.76 71.95 -31.96
N GLU A 215 11.02 70.99 -32.52
CA GLU A 215 11.24 69.53 -32.41
C GLU A 215 11.41 69.01 -30.96
N TRP A 216 10.81 69.68 -29.97
CA TRP A 216 11.19 69.50 -28.57
C TRP A 216 10.87 68.09 -28.01
N THR A 217 9.76 67.46 -28.43
CA THR A 217 9.41 66.09 -28.02
C THR A 217 10.18 64.98 -28.75
N ARG A 218 10.88 65.29 -29.86
CA ARG A 218 11.69 64.30 -30.59
C ARG A 218 12.88 63.84 -29.75
N TRP A 219 13.41 64.73 -28.91
CA TRP A 219 14.53 64.47 -28.00
C TRP A 219 14.15 63.60 -26.79
N VAL A 220 12.89 63.64 -26.33
CA VAL A 220 12.44 62.88 -25.15
C VAL A 220 12.16 61.41 -25.50
N CYS A 221 11.68 61.13 -26.72
CA CYS A 221 11.38 59.77 -27.17
C CYS A 221 12.60 58.98 -27.68
N GLN A 222 13.75 59.64 -27.95
CA GLN A 222 15.01 58.96 -28.32
C GLN A 222 15.87 58.54 -27.12
N ARG A 223 15.50 58.91 -25.88
CA ARG A 223 16.23 58.57 -24.64
C ARG A 223 15.45 57.69 -23.66
N ALA A 224 14.25 57.25 -24.02
CA ALA A 224 13.54 56.17 -23.33
C ALA A 224 13.82 54.84 -24.05
#